data_AF-A0A5S3WS64-F1
#
_entry.id   AF-A0A5S3WS64-F1
#
_cell.length_a   1.000
_cell.length_b   1.000
_cell.length_c   1.000
_cell.angle_alpha   90.00
_cell.angle_beta   90.00
_cell.angle_gamma   90.00
#
_symmetry.space_group_name_H-M   'P 1'
#
loop_
_entity.id
_entity.type
_entity.pdbx_description
1 polymer ?
#
loop_
_entity_poly.entity_id
_entity_poly.type
_entity_poly.pdbx_seq_one_letter_code
_entity_poly.pdbx_strand_id
1 'polypeptide(L)'
;MHPLKLSLLSAALTTLLACSTEPSGSATDSDNTASQDPLFCPANINWVTNPNHPPNEIPGGGQNLCQFYQFSWQWFISLINAPNGKDRTFLNEDRYAIYLGSDQNSCAPNTLESKLFVRGDKDPHTTNEDFTAPHEMNQALNNAVLYDQNGNIVLYETRFDRGMCNVAQGSATLPAGTTEIKTSWRKITEKDMLNYVWVRSDTNNNGEIDADELYGMVGFHLVISTKDHPEFIWATFEHKYNAPDCQKANQPASDWSFASEQCAASLPNTDVNCEFNKTIDPTKTGKSPLTGTPTEVCQVYAQGTAEGDNQAEHNRANIISLNEQLNKVFKRMPTYNSLRVLAKYKLVGGLWLNNVSQSSKNRDNQRGSIQLANTTMETNAQQGFGEVVYTGPNNLQPAANCFNCHGYSGPTENAKVSHIFSSIHGSSN
;
A
#
# COMPACT_ATOMS: atom_id res chain seq x y z
N MET A 1 13.68 16.00 -72.06
CA MET A 1 13.49 14.64 -72.58
C MET A 1 14.68 13.79 -72.16
N HIS A 2 14.38 12.56 -71.78
CA HIS A 2 15.24 11.44 -71.35
C HIS A 2 15.66 11.37 -69.86
N PRO A 3 15.58 10.15 -69.28
CA PRO A 3 15.44 9.91 -67.84
C PRO A 3 16.68 9.22 -67.23
N LEU A 4 16.84 9.19 -65.91
CA LEU A 4 17.74 8.27 -65.18
C LEU A 4 17.58 8.57 -63.67
N LYS A 5 17.57 7.66 -62.70
CA LYS A 5 17.49 6.20 -62.60
C LYS A 5 17.14 5.94 -61.11
N LEU A 6 16.14 5.10 -60.85
CA LEU A 6 15.78 4.66 -59.50
C LEU A 6 16.82 3.62 -59.05
N SER A 7 17.53 3.87 -57.96
CA SER A 7 18.43 2.88 -57.34
C SER A 7 17.79 2.35 -56.07
N LEU A 8 17.27 1.11 -56.14
CA LEU A 8 16.95 0.31 -54.97
C LEU A 8 18.25 -0.09 -54.26
N LEU A 9 18.39 0.24 -52.98
CA LEU A 9 19.32 -0.45 -52.10
C LEU A 9 18.56 -1.57 -51.39
N SER A 10 18.82 -2.81 -51.82
CA SER A 10 18.55 -4.02 -51.04
C SER A 10 19.69 -4.20 -50.03
N ALA A 11 19.40 -4.08 -48.73
CA ALA A 11 20.30 -4.51 -47.67
C ALA A 11 19.96 -5.95 -47.29
N ALA A 12 20.95 -6.83 -47.44
CA ALA A 12 20.85 -8.26 -47.23
C ALA A 12 20.64 -8.63 -45.75
N LEU A 13 19.71 -9.55 -45.52
CA LEU A 13 19.43 -10.18 -44.24
C LEU A 13 20.40 -11.36 -44.05
N THR A 14 21.44 -11.20 -43.24
CA THR A 14 22.32 -12.30 -42.81
C THR A 14 21.75 -12.95 -41.56
N THR A 15 21.11 -14.09 -41.75
CA THR A 15 20.78 -15.07 -40.70
C THR A 15 22.05 -15.81 -40.25
N LEU A 16 22.43 -15.66 -38.99
CA LEU A 16 23.37 -16.54 -38.31
C LEU A 16 22.59 -17.48 -37.38
N LEU A 17 22.32 -18.69 -37.89
CA LEU A 17 22.07 -19.86 -37.05
C LEU A 17 23.42 -20.29 -36.46
N ALA A 18 23.49 -20.39 -35.14
CA ALA A 18 24.51 -21.17 -34.45
C ALA A 18 23.80 -22.23 -33.61
N CYS A 19 23.89 -23.48 -34.05
CA CYS A 19 23.56 -24.66 -33.28
C CYS A 19 24.60 -24.85 -32.17
N SER A 20 24.14 -25.09 -30.95
CA SER A 20 24.94 -25.73 -29.91
C SER A 20 24.19 -26.97 -29.40
N THR A 21 24.92 -28.06 -29.40
CA THR A 21 24.56 -29.46 -29.20
C THR A 21 23.96 -29.77 -27.83
N GLU A 22 22.96 -30.66 -27.80
CA GLU A 22 22.50 -31.36 -26.60
C GLU A 22 23.60 -32.24 -26.00
N PRO A 23 23.70 -32.35 -24.66
CA PRO A 23 24.33 -33.48 -24.01
C PRO A 23 23.27 -34.46 -23.51
N SER A 24 23.23 -35.64 -24.13
CA SER A 24 22.67 -36.85 -23.53
C SER A 24 23.57 -37.32 -22.38
N GLY A 25 23.05 -37.38 -21.17
CA GLY A 25 23.75 -37.94 -20.00
C GLY A 25 22.76 -38.35 -18.90
N SER A 26 22.81 -39.63 -18.54
CA SER A 26 21.92 -40.30 -17.58
C SER A 26 22.03 -39.76 -16.14
N ALA A 27 20.91 -39.85 -15.41
CA ALA A 27 20.80 -39.58 -13.99
C ALA A 27 21.81 -40.35 -13.14
N THR A 28 22.48 -39.65 -12.23
CA THR A 28 22.55 -39.87 -10.76
C THR A 28 23.58 -38.90 -10.20
N ASP A 29 23.14 -37.84 -9.52
CA ASP A 29 23.55 -37.55 -8.15
C ASP A 29 22.82 -36.29 -7.64
N SER A 30 22.35 -36.40 -6.41
CA SER A 30 21.73 -35.36 -5.62
C SER A 30 22.71 -34.20 -5.40
N ASP A 31 22.39 -33.01 -5.93
CA ASP A 31 23.06 -31.79 -5.50
C ASP A 31 22.04 -30.66 -5.28
N ASN A 32 22.21 -29.96 -4.16
CA ASN A 32 21.33 -28.94 -3.62
C ASN A 32 21.27 -27.72 -4.55
N THR A 33 20.27 -27.61 -5.41
CA THR A 33 19.95 -26.33 -6.04
C THR A 33 19.10 -25.49 -5.08
N ALA A 34 19.76 -24.81 -4.14
CA ALA A 34 19.16 -23.64 -3.52
C ALA A 34 18.88 -22.62 -4.63
N SER A 35 17.60 -22.43 -4.96
CA SER A 35 17.14 -21.32 -5.80
C SER A 35 17.60 -20.02 -5.15
N GLN A 36 18.70 -19.45 -5.62
CA GLN A 36 19.15 -18.14 -5.16
C GLN A 36 18.12 -17.10 -5.63
N ASP A 37 17.54 -16.37 -4.68
CA ASP A 37 16.62 -15.27 -4.95
C ASP A 37 17.33 -14.23 -5.85
N PRO A 38 16.76 -13.78 -6.99
CA PRO A 38 17.44 -12.81 -7.84
C PRO A 38 17.42 -11.41 -7.21
N LEU A 39 18.54 -10.68 -7.26
CA LEU A 39 18.57 -9.25 -6.87
C LEU A 39 17.68 -8.37 -7.78
N PHE A 40 17.44 -8.78 -9.01
CA PHE A 40 16.62 -8.06 -9.99
C PHE A 40 15.23 -8.68 -10.12
N CYS A 41 14.18 -7.87 -9.98
CA CYS A 41 12.80 -8.31 -10.14
C CYS A 41 12.17 -7.76 -11.43
N PRO A 42 11.97 -8.58 -12.48
CA PRO A 42 11.49 -8.09 -13.77
C PRO A 42 10.01 -7.68 -13.71
N ALA A 43 9.67 -6.54 -14.31
CA ALA A 43 8.29 -6.17 -14.57
C ALA A 43 7.80 -6.77 -15.90
N ASN A 44 6.51 -7.10 -16.00
CA ASN A 44 5.88 -7.47 -17.28
C ASN A 44 4.88 -6.39 -17.71
N ILE A 45 5.01 -5.89 -18.94
CA ILE A 45 4.13 -4.88 -19.52
C ILE A 45 2.67 -5.35 -19.61
N ASN A 46 2.44 -6.67 -19.70
CA ASN A 46 1.10 -7.23 -19.82
C ASN A 46 0.23 -6.99 -18.59
N TRP A 47 0.81 -6.84 -17.39
CA TRP A 47 0.06 -6.49 -16.18
C TRP A 47 -0.63 -5.14 -16.31
N VAL A 48 -0.07 -4.29 -17.17
CA VAL A 48 -0.48 -2.92 -17.36
C VAL A 48 -1.39 -2.76 -18.57
N THR A 49 -1.13 -3.51 -19.65
CA THR A 49 -1.97 -3.50 -20.85
C THR A 49 -3.18 -4.43 -20.75
N ASN A 50 -3.16 -5.41 -19.84
CA ASN A 50 -4.26 -6.30 -19.53
C ASN A 50 -4.42 -6.48 -18.00
N PRO A 51 -4.84 -5.42 -17.28
CA PRO A 51 -4.84 -5.40 -15.83
C PRO A 51 -6.02 -6.14 -15.16
N ASN A 52 -6.96 -6.70 -15.91
CA ASN A 52 -8.26 -7.13 -15.38
C ASN A 52 -8.25 -8.51 -14.68
N HIS A 53 -7.15 -9.23 -14.75
CA HIS A 53 -7.04 -10.60 -14.25
C HIS A 53 -5.75 -10.77 -13.42
N PRO A 54 -5.67 -10.14 -12.24
CA PRO A 54 -4.56 -10.40 -11.33
C PRO A 54 -4.58 -11.89 -10.93
N PRO A 55 -3.40 -12.47 -10.62
CA PRO A 55 -3.30 -13.89 -10.32
C PRO A 55 -3.97 -14.24 -8.97
N ASN A 56 -4.61 -15.40 -8.89
CA ASN A 56 -5.26 -15.89 -7.66
C ASN A 56 -4.26 -16.48 -6.64
N GLU A 57 -3.01 -16.68 -7.05
CA GLU A 57 -1.92 -17.23 -6.24
C GLU A 57 -0.60 -16.58 -6.65
N ILE A 58 0.43 -16.64 -5.81
CA ILE A 58 1.76 -16.10 -6.15
C ILE A 58 2.29 -16.78 -7.43
N PRO A 59 2.63 -16.00 -8.49
CA PRO A 59 3.16 -16.55 -9.72
C PRO A 59 4.40 -17.41 -9.47
N GLY A 60 4.45 -18.60 -10.09
CA GLY A 60 5.58 -19.51 -9.93
C GLY A 60 5.68 -20.15 -8.53
N GLY A 61 4.64 -20.06 -7.70
CA GLY A 61 4.53 -20.78 -6.43
C GLY A 61 5.31 -20.16 -5.26
N GLY A 62 5.59 -18.86 -5.30
CA GLY A 62 6.18 -18.14 -4.15
C GLY A 62 7.57 -18.62 -3.73
N GLN A 63 8.40 -19.02 -4.69
CA GLN A 63 9.74 -19.55 -4.46
C GLN A 63 10.78 -18.47 -4.09
N ASN A 64 10.48 -17.19 -4.31
CA ASN A 64 11.37 -16.06 -4.02
C ASN A 64 10.60 -14.75 -3.72
N LEU A 65 11.28 -13.76 -3.15
CA LEU A 65 10.70 -12.47 -2.76
C LEU A 65 10.11 -11.72 -3.96
N CYS A 66 10.77 -11.76 -5.12
CA CYS A 66 10.34 -11.05 -6.31
C CYS A 66 8.91 -11.42 -6.71
N GLN A 67 8.56 -12.71 -6.68
CA GLN A 67 7.24 -13.20 -7.10
C GLN A 67 6.10 -12.62 -6.23
N PHE A 68 6.31 -12.45 -4.93
CA PHE A 68 5.35 -11.78 -4.05
C PHE A 68 5.18 -10.31 -4.43
N TYR A 69 6.26 -9.61 -4.77
CA TYR A 69 6.18 -8.22 -5.21
C TYR A 69 5.53 -8.04 -6.58
N GLN A 70 5.75 -8.98 -7.50
CA GLN A 70 5.03 -9.03 -8.77
C GLN A 70 3.54 -9.28 -8.56
N PHE A 71 3.19 -10.20 -7.65
CA PHE A 71 1.81 -10.46 -7.25
C PHE A 71 1.14 -9.19 -6.70
N SER A 72 1.78 -8.50 -5.75
CA SER A 72 1.27 -7.27 -5.15
C SER A 72 1.06 -6.16 -6.19
N TRP A 73 2.02 -5.95 -7.09
CA TRP A 73 1.87 -4.95 -8.16
C TRP A 73 0.74 -5.28 -9.14
N GLN A 74 0.58 -6.55 -9.52
CA GLN A 74 -0.52 -6.98 -10.40
C GLN A 74 -1.88 -6.69 -9.78
N TRP A 75 -2.05 -7.00 -8.49
CA TRP A 75 -3.28 -6.69 -7.77
C TRP A 75 -3.52 -5.20 -7.63
N PHE A 76 -2.51 -4.41 -7.22
CA PHE A 76 -2.65 -2.96 -7.12
C PHE A 76 -3.01 -2.32 -8.47
N ILE A 77 -2.36 -2.73 -9.57
CA ILE A 77 -2.69 -2.25 -10.92
C ILE A 77 -4.14 -2.62 -11.29
N SER A 78 -4.58 -3.84 -11.02
CA SER A 78 -5.96 -4.28 -11.27
C SER A 78 -6.98 -3.44 -10.49
N LEU A 79 -6.70 -3.20 -9.21
CA LEU A 79 -7.57 -2.45 -8.30
C LEU A 79 -7.67 -0.97 -8.70
N ILE A 80 -6.56 -0.37 -9.12
CA ILE A 80 -6.52 1.02 -9.59
C ILE A 80 -6.95 1.13 -11.06
N ASN A 81 -7.08 0.06 -11.84
CA ASN A 81 -7.58 0.20 -13.20
C ASN A 81 -9.00 0.78 -13.20
N ALA A 82 -9.31 1.62 -14.19
CA ALA A 82 -10.66 2.13 -14.43
C ALA A 82 -11.16 1.61 -15.79
N PRO A 83 -11.64 0.35 -15.86
CA PRO A 83 -11.94 -0.32 -17.13
C PRO A 83 -13.06 0.38 -17.92
N ASN A 84 -13.99 1.04 -17.25
CA ASN A 84 -15.11 1.75 -17.86
C ASN A 84 -14.82 3.24 -18.07
N GLY A 85 -13.59 3.68 -17.80
CA GLY A 85 -13.17 5.09 -17.89
C GLY A 85 -13.78 6.01 -16.82
N LYS A 86 -14.59 5.47 -15.91
CA LYS A 86 -15.24 6.20 -14.81
C LYS A 86 -14.62 5.78 -13.48
N ASP A 87 -15.00 4.60 -12.99
CA ASP A 87 -14.69 4.20 -11.62
C ASP A 87 -13.53 3.22 -11.58
N ARG A 88 -12.68 3.41 -10.58
CA ARG A 88 -11.57 2.50 -10.26
C ARG A 88 -12.16 1.19 -9.74
N THR A 89 -11.55 0.05 -10.08
CA THR A 89 -12.06 -1.27 -9.67
C THR A 89 -12.29 -1.39 -8.15
N PHE A 90 -11.42 -0.81 -7.32
CA PHE A 90 -11.56 -0.86 -5.86
C PHE A 90 -12.71 -0.01 -5.31
N LEU A 91 -13.25 0.94 -6.08
CA LEU A 91 -14.39 1.77 -5.71
C LEU A 91 -15.74 1.13 -6.08
N ASN A 92 -15.72 -0.04 -6.72
CA ASN A 92 -16.94 -0.74 -7.10
C ASN A 92 -17.54 -1.45 -5.87
N GLU A 93 -18.64 -0.89 -5.32
CA GLU A 93 -19.32 -1.44 -4.14
C GLU A 93 -19.83 -2.88 -4.31
N ASP A 94 -20.18 -3.30 -5.53
CA ASP A 94 -20.62 -4.68 -5.79
C ASP A 94 -19.49 -5.69 -5.56
N ARG A 95 -18.24 -5.23 -5.67
CA ARG A 95 -17.03 -6.04 -5.47
C ARG A 95 -16.35 -5.78 -4.14
N TYR A 96 -16.22 -4.52 -3.74
CA TYR A 96 -15.49 -4.07 -2.56
C TYR A 96 -16.38 -3.14 -1.74
N ALA A 97 -17.05 -3.70 -0.73
CA ALA A 97 -17.93 -2.96 0.14
C ALA A 97 -17.13 -2.01 1.05
N ILE A 98 -17.65 -0.82 1.29
CA ILE A 98 -17.12 0.09 2.31
C ILE A 98 -17.43 -0.47 3.71
N TYR A 99 -16.42 -0.55 4.57
CA TYR A 99 -16.64 -0.76 6.00
C TYR A 99 -17.28 0.51 6.58
N LEU A 100 -18.39 0.39 7.31
CA LEU A 100 -19.16 1.52 7.83
C LEU A 100 -18.94 1.77 9.33
N GLY A 101 -18.19 0.88 9.98
CA GLY A 101 -18.01 0.84 11.43
C GLY A 101 -18.73 -0.31 12.11
N SER A 102 -18.37 -0.56 13.37
CA SER A 102 -18.85 -1.71 14.14
C SER A 102 -20.34 -1.66 14.50
N ASP A 103 -20.94 -0.47 14.47
CA ASP A 103 -22.38 -0.28 14.73
C ASP A 103 -23.24 -0.30 13.46
N GLN A 104 -22.63 -0.37 12.27
CA GLN A 104 -23.35 -0.31 11.00
C GLN A 104 -23.13 -1.58 10.19
N ASN A 105 -24.22 -2.10 9.61
CA ASN A 105 -24.15 -3.25 8.73
C ASN A 105 -23.54 -2.85 7.38
N SER A 106 -22.23 -3.08 7.24
CA SER A 106 -21.44 -2.81 6.04
C SER A 106 -21.81 -3.74 4.87
N CYS A 107 -22.48 -4.86 5.15
CA CYS A 107 -22.97 -5.80 4.14
C CYS A 107 -24.34 -5.45 3.56
N ALA A 108 -25.09 -4.57 4.22
CA ALA A 108 -26.35 -4.08 3.69
C ALA A 108 -26.14 -3.23 2.42
N PRO A 109 -27.11 -3.18 1.50
CA PRO A 109 -27.08 -2.20 0.41
C PRO A 109 -26.96 -0.79 0.97
N ASN A 110 -26.04 0.00 0.42
CA ASN A 110 -25.87 1.41 0.73
C ASN A 110 -25.62 2.18 -0.57
N THR A 111 -25.75 3.51 -0.53
CA THR A 111 -25.58 4.40 -1.69
C THR A 111 -24.29 5.22 -1.63
N LEU A 112 -23.34 4.85 -0.76
CA LEU A 112 -22.11 5.60 -0.55
C LEU A 112 -21.08 5.21 -1.62
N GLU A 113 -20.59 6.19 -2.37
CA GLU A 113 -19.45 6.00 -3.29
C GLU A 113 -18.11 5.95 -2.53
N SER A 114 -18.03 6.73 -1.44
CA SER A 114 -16.88 6.83 -0.54
C SER A 114 -17.36 7.19 0.86
N LYS A 115 -16.65 6.72 1.89
CA LYS A 115 -16.82 7.17 3.28
C LYS A 115 -15.46 7.47 3.89
N LEU A 116 -14.97 8.69 3.65
CA LEU A 116 -13.72 9.14 4.24
C LEU A 116 -13.95 9.48 5.71
N PHE A 117 -13.36 8.67 6.57
CA PHE A 117 -13.56 8.77 7.99
C PHE A 117 -12.82 9.95 8.59
N VAL A 118 -13.60 10.96 8.98
CA VAL A 118 -13.18 11.97 9.95
C VAL A 118 -13.24 11.34 11.34
N ARG A 119 -12.25 11.65 12.17
CA ARG A 119 -12.30 11.28 13.59
C ARG A 119 -13.54 11.87 14.29
N GLY A 120 -14.24 11.08 15.12
CA GLY A 120 -15.06 11.59 16.26
C GLY A 120 -14.33 11.31 17.59
N ASP A 121 -14.59 11.95 18.73
CA ASP A 121 -15.88 12.33 19.35
C ASP A 121 -16.01 13.82 19.77
N LYS A 122 -15.13 14.73 19.35
CA LYS A 122 -15.06 16.06 20.02
C LYS A 122 -14.65 17.24 19.13
N ASP A 123 -15.33 17.47 18.01
CA ASP A 123 -15.34 18.82 17.42
C ASP A 123 -16.44 19.64 18.16
N PRO A 124 -16.23 20.89 18.59
CA PRO A 124 -17.33 21.70 19.14
C PRO A 124 -18.49 21.95 18.15
N HIS A 125 -18.34 21.58 16.87
CA HIS A 125 -19.40 21.57 15.87
C HIS A 125 -20.01 20.18 15.62
N THR A 126 -19.54 19.12 16.30
CA THR A 126 -20.17 17.79 16.18
C THR A 126 -21.48 17.73 16.93
N THR A 127 -22.53 17.30 16.25
CA THR A 127 -23.81 16.89 16.80
C THR A 127 -23.87 15.37 16.92
N ASN A 128 -24.92 14.82 17.55
CA ASN A 128 -25.15 13.36 17.61
C ASN A 128 -25.43 12.72 16.23
N GLU A 129 -25.46 13.52 15.17
CA GLU A 129 -25.68 13.11 13.78
C GLU A 129 -24.36 12.99 13.00
N ASP A 130 -23.23 13.40 13.59
CA ASP A 130 -21.89 13.35 12.98
C ASP A 130 -21.17 12.03 13.23
N PHE A 131 -20.47 11.54 12.20
CA PHE A 131 -19.85 10.23 12.21
C PHE A 131 -18.55 10.18 13.02
N THR A 132 -18.52 9.41 14.10
CA THR A 132 -17.30 9.04 14.83
C THR A 132 -16.58 7.90 14.12
N ALA A 133 -15.31 8.12 13.74
CA ALA A 133 -14.40 7.04 13.33
C ALA A 133 -14.43 5.87 14.33
N PRO A 134 -14.86 4.67 13.91
CA PRO A 134 -14.88 3.50 14.77
C PRO A 134 -13.48 3.23 15.34
N HIS A 135 -13.42 2.95 16.65
CA HIS A 135 -12.18 2.64 17.37
C HIS A 135 -11.34 1.55 16.68
N GLU A 136 -12.01 0.65 15.96
CA GLU A 136 -11.46 -0.50 15.26
C GLU A 136 -10.63 -0.13 14.01
N MET A 137 -10.72 1.10 13.52
CA MET A 137 -9.96 1.52 12.33
C MET A 137 -8.49 1.86 12.61
N ASN A 138 -8.13 2.06 13.89
CA ASN A 138 -6.76 2.22 14.38
C ASN A 138 -5.88 3.08 13.44
N GLN A 139 -6.29 4.33 13.19
CA GLN A 139 -5.61 5.26 12.27
C GLN A 139 -4.23 5.66 12.82
N ALA A 140 -3.20 5.68 11.97
CA ALA A 140 -1.81 6.04 12.31
C ALA A 140 -1.20 5.32 13.53
N LEU A 141 -1.82 4.21 13.98
CA LEU A 141 -1.75 3.64 15.34
C LEU A 141 -2.38 4.55 16.42
N ASN A 142 -3.18 3.96 17.32
CA ASN A 142 -3.87 4.60 18.45
C ASN A 142 -4.86 5.72 18.06
N ASN A 143 -5.45 5.65 16.86
CA ASN A 143 -6.34 6.69 16.32
C ASN A 143 -5.67 8.06 16.23
N ALA A 144 -4.35 8.09 16.03
CA ALA A 144 -3.61 9.33 15.88
C ALA A 144 -3.93 10.06 14.55
N VAL A 145 -3.62 11.36 14.48
CA VAL A 145 -3.97 12.22 13.34
C VAL A 145 -2.72 12.80 12.78
N LEU A 146 -2.77 12.80 11.47
CA LEU A 146 -1.78 13.35 10.60
C LEU A 146 -2.38 14.56 9.91
N TYR A 147 -1.65 15.66 9.92
CA TYR A 147 -1.94 16.83 9.09
C TYR A 147 -0.87 16.95 8.03
N ASP A 148 -1.30 17.23 6.80
CA ASP A 148 -0.37 17.55 5.72
C ASP A 148 0.30 18.92 5.92
N GLN A 149 1.26 19.25 5.06
CA GLN A 149 2.01 20.52 5.12
C GLN A 149 1.16 21.76 4.76
N ASN A 150 -0.07 21.58 4.30
CA ASN A 150 -1.07 22.66 4.17
C ASN A 150 -1.98 22.75 5.41
N GLY A 151 -1.74 21.91 6.42
CA GLY A 151 -2.51 21.82 7.64
C GLY A 151 -3.82 21.04 7.52
N ASN A 152 -4.09 20.33 6.42
CA ASN A 152 -5.32 19.53 6.26
C ASN A 152 -5.18 18.14 6.87
N ILE A 153 -6.23 17.66 7.52
CA ILE A 153 -6.29 16.31 8.08
C ILE A 153 -6.15 15.24 6.99
N VAL A 154 -5.48 14.14 7.33
CA VAL A 154 -5.48 12.91 6.53
C VAL A 154 -6.65 12.04 6.99
N LEU A 155 -7.46 11.64 6.02
CA LEU A 155 -8.64 10.80 6.21
C LEU A 155 -8.37 9.38 5.73
N TYR A 156 -9.18 8.44 6.17
CA TYR A 156 -8.97 7.02 5.87
C TYR A 156 -10.28 6.39 5.42
N GLU A 157 -10.16 5.31 4.67
CA GLU A 157 -11.29 4.46 4.28
C GLU A 157 -10.83 3.01 4.26
N THR A 158 -11.69 2.12 4.73
CA THR A 158 -11.48 0.67 4.65
C THR A 158 -12.56 0.06 3.77
N ARG A 159 -12.15 -0.82 2.87
CA ARG A 159 -13.00 -1.63 2.01
C ARG A 159 -12.62 -3.09 2.12
N PHE A 160 -13.56 -3.96 1.81
CA PHE A 160 -13.35 -5.41 1.85
C PHE A 160 -14.12 -6.10 0.73
N ASP A 161 -13.65 -7.27 0.29
CA ASP A 161 -14.33 -8.02 -0.75
C ASP A 161 -15.75 -8.40 -0.32
N ARG A 162 -16.74 -8.18 -1.19
CA ARG A 162 -18.15 -8.43 -0.85
C ARG A 162 -18.45 -9.91 -0.60
N GLY A 163 -17.57 -10.82 -1.04
CA GLY A 163 -17.64 -12.24 -0.72
C GLY A 163 -17.54 -12.52 0.78
N MET A 164 -16.81 -11.67 1.53
CA MET A 164 -16.70 -11.75 2.99
C MET A 164 -18.05 -11.63 3.71
N CYS A 165 -19.04 -10.92 3.13
CA CYS A 165 -20.39 -10.83 3.68
C CYS A 165 -21.17 -12.16 3.71
N ASN A 166 -20.72 -13.17 2.96
CA ASN A 166 -21.34 -14.49 2.93
C ASN A 166 -20.68 -15.47 3.92
N VAL A 167 -19.62 -15.04 4.60
CA VAL A 167 -18.93 -15.85 5.61
C VAL A 167 -19.67 -15.70 6.95
N ALA A 168 -19.98 -16.82 7.60
CA ALA A 168 -20.70 -16.79 8.88
C ALA A 168 -19.93 -15.99 9.94
N GLN A 169 -20.63 -15.08 10.64
CA GLN A 169 -20.06 -14.32 11.74
C GLN A 169 -19.45 -15.25 12.78
N GLY A 170 -18.20 -14.98 13.18
CA GLY A 170 -17.45 -15.84 14.11
C GLY A 170 -16.78 -17.05 13.47
N SER A 171 -16.81 -17.19 12.14
CA SER A 171 -15.98 -18.18 11.45
C SER A 171 -14.52 -18.02 11.88
N ALA A 172 -13.88 -19.14 12.22
CA ALA A 172 -12.45 -19.15 12.52
C ALA A 172 -11.59 -18.89 11.27
N THR A 173 -12.18 -19.10 10.07
CA THR A 173 -11.47 -18.93 8.81
C THR A 173 -12.17 -18.03 7.80
N LEU A 174 -11.38 -17.34 7.00
CA LEU A 174 -11.77 -16.59 5.81
C LEU A 174 -11.34 -17.36 4.56
N PRO A 175 -12.16 -17.35 3.49
CA PRO A 175 -11.84 -18.05 2.25
C PRO A 175 -10.62 -17.44 1.54
N ALA A 176 -10.02 -18.22 0.63
CA ALA A 176 -8.99 -17.69 -0.28
C ALA A 176 -9.59 -16.64 -1.21
N GLY A 177 -8.80 -15.62 -1.55
CA GLY A 177 -9.23 -14.46 -2.31
C GLY A 177 -9.90 -13.37 -1.47
N THR A 178 -10.06 -13.57 -0.16
CA THR A 178 -10.52 -12.52 0.73
C THR A 178 -9.55 -11.35 0.67
N THR A 179 -10.09 -10.17 0.41
CA THR A 179 -9.30 -8.96 0.19
C THR A 179 -9.77 -7.86 1.10
N GLU A 180 -8.84 -7.22 1.80
CA GLU A 180 -9.07 -5.99 2.55
C GLU A 180 -8.17 -4.87 2.01
N ILE A 181 -8.73 -3.68 1.95
CA ILE A 181 -8.10 -2.50 1.41
C ILE A 181 -8.26 -1.39 2.44
N LYS A 182 -7.15 -0.82 2.89
CA LYS A 182 -7.15 0.42 3.69
C LYS A 182 -6.50 1.51 2.86
N THR A 183 -7.11 2.69 2.81
CA THR A 183 -6.62 3.83 2.03
C THR A 183 -6.56 5.08 2.88
N SER A 184 -5.57 5.93 2.62
CA SER A 184 -5.38 7.21 3.29
C SER A 184 -5.38 8.33 2.26
N TRP A 185 -5.97 9.46 2.62
CA TRP A 185 -6.40 10.51 1.69
C TRP A 185 -6.07 11.88 2.26
N ARG A 186 -5.52 12.77 1.44
CA ARG A 186 -5.32 14.19 1.80
C ARG A 186 -6.21 15.08 0.94
N LYS A 187 -6.59 16.24 1.46
CA LYS A 187 -7.29 17.27 0.68
C LYS A 187 -6.40 17.74 -0.48
N ILE A 188 -6.96 17.85 -1.68
CA ILE A 188 -6.28 18.35 -2.88
C ILE A 188 -7.16 19.35 -3.62
N THR A 189 -6.60 19.99 -4.63
CA THR A 189 -7.35 20.88 -5.54
C THR A 189 -7.39 20.32 -6.95
N GLU A 190 -8.21 20.88 -7.84
CA GLU A 190 -8.35 20.38 -9.21
C GLU A 190 -7.03 20.33 -9.99
N LYS A 191 -6.10 21.27 -9.73
CA LYS A 191 -4.75 21.28 -10.33
C LYS A 191 -3.92 20.04 -9.96
N ASP A 192 -4.26 19.38 -8.86
CA ASP A 192 -3.51 18.24 -8.34
C ASP A 192 -4.03 16.91 -8.90
N MET A 193 -5.24 16.86 -9.46
CA MET A 193 -5.93 15.61 -9.87
C MET A 193 -5.10 14.72 -10.80
N LEU A 194 -4.27 15.28 -11.68
CA LEU A 194 -3.41 14.50 -12.57
C LEU A 194 -2.27 13.77 -11.85
N ASN A 195 -2.01 14.10 -10.58
CA ASN A 195 -0.97 13.51 -9.75
C ASN A 195 -1.49 12.46 -8.77
N TYR A 196 -2.80 12.36 -8.57
CA TYR A 196 -3.41 11.49 -7.55
C TYR A 196 -4.49 10.58 -8.12
N VAL A 197 -4.61 9.37 -7.58
CA VAL A 197 -5.91 8.69 -7.56
C VAL A 197 -6.78 9.49 -6.60
N TRP A 198 -7.98 9.90 -7.01
CA TRP A 198 -8.79 10.85 -6.25
C TRP A 198 -10.25 10.40 -6.14
N VAL A 199 -10.91 10.89 -5.09
CA VAL A 199 -12.35 10.75 -4.84
C VAL A 199 -12.92 12.10 -4.40
N ARG A 200 -14.25 12.24 -4.46
CA ARG A 200 -14.97 13.24 -3.70
C ARG A 200 -15.73 12.56 -2.57
N SER A 201 -15.86 13.23 -1.43
CA SER A 201 -16.54 12.66 -0.27
C SER A 201 -17.08 13.81 0.59
N ASP A 202 -18.36 13.74 0.94
CA ASP A 202 -18.96 14.62 1.95
C ASP A 202 -18.32 14.29 3.31
N THR A 203 -17.41 15.16 3.73
CA THR A 203 -16.58 15.03 4.93
C THR A 203 -16.97 16.03 6.00
N ASN A 204 -17.67 17.09 5.63
CA ASN A 204 -18.30 18.00 6.57
C ASN A 204 -19.69 17.50 7.05
N ASN A 205 -20.19 16.41 6.46
CA ASN A 205 -21.43 15.72 6.80
C ASN A 205 -22.68 16.62 6.65
N ASN A 206 -22.65 17.56 5.72
CA ASN A 206 -23.76 18.48 5.48
C ASN A 206 -24.84 17.89 4.54
N GLY A 207 -24.61 16.71 3.98
CA GLY A 207 -25.49 16.00 3.05
C GLY A 207 -25.25 16.33 1.57
N GLU A 208 -24.29 17.20 1.26
CA GLU A 208 -23.90 17.62 -0.08
C GLU A 208 -22.37 17.55 -0.23
N ILE A 209 -21.89 17.19 -1.42
CA ILE A 209 -20.45 17.17 -1.71
C ILE A 209 -20.04 18.56 -2.21
N ASP A 210 -19.27 19.27 -1.41
CA ASP A 210 -18.76 20.60 -1.75
C ASP A 210 -17.65 20.52 -2.83
N ALA A 211 -17.47 21.62 -3.56
CA ALA A 211 -16.50 21.67 -4.66
C ALA A 211 -15.06 21.42 -4.20
N ASP A 212 -14.72 21.81 -2.97
CA ASP A 212 -13.39 21.64 -2.37
C ASP A 212 -13.22 20.33 -1.59
N GLU A 213 -14.26 19.49 -1.50
CA GLU A 213 -14.20 18.14 -0.93
C GLU A 213 -13.65 17.13 -1.94
N LEU A 214 -12.42 17.40 -2.35
CA LEU A 214 -11.65 16.61 -3.30
C LEU A 214 -10.41 16.06 -2.61
N TYR A 215 -10.24 14.75 -2.68
CA TYR A 215 -9.24 14.04 -1.90
C TYR A 215 -8.34 13.17 -2.77
N GLY A 216 -7.03 13.27 -2.56
CA GLY A 216 -6.01 12.50 -3.26
C GLY A 216 -5.44 11.40 -2.38
N MET A 217 -5.38 10.18 -2.90
CA MET A 217 -4.85 9.00 -2.20
C MET A 217 -3.36 9.16 -1.93
N VAL A 218 -2.95 9.04 -0.68
CA VAL A 218 -1.54 9.11 -0.24
C VAL A 218 -1.01 7.75 0.21
N GLY A 219 -1.87 6.81 0.60
CA GLY A 219 -1.50 5.45 0.97
C GLY A 219 -2.56 4.43 0.60
N PHE A 220 -2.13 3.20 0.31
CA PHE A 220 -2.98 2.08 -0.06
C PHE A 220 -2.38 0.79 0.50
N HIS A 221 -3.05 0.18 1.47
CA HIS A 221 -2.76 -1.16 1.95
C HIS A 221 -3.64 -2.14 1.21
N LEU A 222 -2.99 -3.17 0.68
CA LEU A 222 -3.60 -4.33 0.09
C LEU A 222 -3.30 -5.52 0.99
N VAL A 223 -4.35 -6.19 1.44
CA VAL A 223 -4.27 -7.40 2.24
C VAL A 223 -5.10 -8.45 1.51
N ILE A 224 -4.46 -9.54 1.07
CA ILE A 224 -5.17 -10.55 0.27
C ILE A 224 -4.74 -11.96 0.66
N SER A 225 -5.73 -12.82 0.92
CA SER A 225 -5.50 -14.24 1.17
C SER A 225 -5.41 -14.97 -0.16
N THR A 226 -4.53 -15.97 -0.22
CA THR A 226 -4.52 -16.95 -1.31
C THR A 226 -4.77 -18.33 -0.74
N LYS A 227 -4.80 -19.36 -1.60
CA LYS A 227 -4.97 -20.72 -1.13
C LYS A 227 -3.77 -21.15 -0.29
N ASP A 228 -2.58 -20.77 -0.72
CA ASP A 228 -1.33 -21.17 -0.09
C ASP A 228 -0.87 -20.16 0.98
N HIS A 229 -1.44 -18.93 1.00
CA HIS A 229 -1.20 -17.90 2.01
C HIS A 229 -2.49 -17.45 2.72
N PRO A 230 -3.05 -18.30 3.62
CA PRO A 230 -4.24 -17.96 4.39
C PRO A 230 -3.98 -16.87 5.44
N GLU A 231 -2.73 -16.60 5.82
CA GLU A 231 -2.33 -15.54 6.75
C GLU A 231 -2.42 -14.11 6.17
N PHE A 232 -2.86 -14.01 4.92
CA PHE A 232 -2.80 -12.83 4.06
C PHE A 232 -1.39 -12.42 3.65
N ILE A 233 -1.28 -12.01 2.38
CA ILE A 233 -0.14 -11.29 1.85
C ILE A 233 -0.42 -9.80 2.00
N TRP A 234 0.51 -9.09 2.63
CA TRP A 234 0.39 -7.67 2.93
C TRP A 234 1.25 -6.88 1.96
N ALA A 235 0.70 -5.80 1.40
CA ALA A 235 1.45 -4.89 0.55
C ALA A 235 1.02 -3.46 0.77
N THR A 236 2.00 -2.57 0.86
CA THR A 236 1.78 -1.12 1.06
C THR A 236 2.28 -0.36 -0.15
N PHE A 237 1.41 0.47 -0.71
CA PHE A 237 1.73 1.43 -1.75
C PHE A 237 1.52 2.85 -1.22
N GLU A 238 2.40 3.77 -1.61
CA GLU A 238 2.30 5.16 -1.19
C GLU A 238 2.58 6.12 -2.34
N HIS A 239 1.99 7.30 -2.25
CA HIS A 239 2.38 8.40 -3.11
C HIS A 239 3.84 8.78 -2.80
N LYS A 240 4.66 8.88 -3.84
CA LYS A 240 6.12 8.96 -3.71
C LYS A 240 6.62 10.26 -3.06
N TYR A 241 5.74 11.26 -2.96
CA TYR A 241 5.99 12.55 -2.34
C TYR A 241 5.35 12.68 -0.95
N ASN A 242 5.02 11.58 -0.28
CA ASN A 242 4.54 11.66 1.10
C ASN A 242 5.60 12.23 2.04
N ALA A 243 6.75 11.55 2.12
CA ALA A 243 7.78 11.84 3.10
C ALA A 243 9.20 11.44 2.61
N PRO A 244 10.25 12.13 3.08
CA PRO A 244 11.64 11.75 2.85
C PRO A 244 12.02 10.47 3.62
N ASP A 245 13.17 9.87 3.28
CA ASP A 245 13.80 8.76 4.00
C ASP A 245 14.49 9.28 5.28
N CYS A 246 14.16 8.80 6.48
CA CYS A 246 14.76 9.37 7.69
C CYS A 246 16.29 9.23 7.73
N GLN A 247 16.85 8.21 7.07
CA GLN A 247 18.24 7.80 7.23
C GLN A 247 19.17 8.34 6.14
N LYS A 248 18.66 9.14 5.18
CA LYS A 248 19.46 9.66 4.06
C LYS A 248 19.61 11.18 4.09
N ALA A 249 20.85 11.62 3.89
CA ALA A 249 21.19 13.02 3.60
C ALA A 249 20.92 13.37 2.13
N ASN A 250 20.89 14.68 1.82
CA ASN A 250 20.87 15.22 0.46
C ASN A 250 19.75 14.64 -0.43
N GLN A 251 18.56 14.48 0.15
CA GLN A 251 17.42 14.01 -0.63
C GLN A 251 16.98 15.08 -1.61
N PRO A 252 16.40 14.67 -2.75
CA PRO A 252 15.88 15.64 -3.70
C PRO A 252 14.93 16.61 -3.00
N ALA A 253 15.18 17.90 -3.18
CA ALA A 253 14.21 18.93 -2.81
C ALA A 253 12.88 18.57 -3.47
N SER A 254 11.84 18.48 -2.66
CA SER A 254 10.54 18.00 -3.07
C SER A 254 9.48 18.66 -2.20
N ASP A 255 8.31 18.91 -2.80
CA ASP A 255 7.11 19.34 -2.09
C ASP A 255 6.53 18.14 -1.34
N TRP A 256 7.20 17.71 -0.26
CA TRP A 256 6.74 16.60 0.57
C TRP A 256 5.37 16.94 1.17
N SER A 257 4.45 15.98 1.12
CA SER A 257 3.10 16.16 1.65
C SER A 257 3.10 16.24 3.18
N PHE A 258 4.08 15.61 3.83
CA PHE A 258 4.15 15.44 5.28
C PHE A 258 5.52 15.80 5.87
N ALA A 259 6.36 16.59 5.17
CA ALA A 259 7.60 17.09 5.75
C ALA A 259 7.88 18.50 5.24
N SER A 260 8.17 19.42 6.15
CA SER A 260 8.61 20.76 5.77
C SER A 260 9.99 20.69 5.12
N GLU A 261 10.30 21.67 4.26
CA GLU A 261 11.63 21.76 3.64
C GLU A 261 12.74 21.87 4.69
N GLN A 262 12.50 22.63 5.76
CA GLN A 262 13.44 22.77 6.89
C GLN A 262 13.71 21.42 7.57
N CYS A 263 12.66 20.67 7.92
CA CYS A 263 12.85 19.41 8.60
C CYS A 263 13.44 18.34 7.69
N ALA A 264 13.01 18.26 6.43
CA ALA A 264 13.58 17.36 5.44
C ALA A 264 15.08 17.63 5.21
N ALA A 265 15.50 18.90 5.20
CA ALA A 265 16.90 19.29 5.05
C ALA A 265 17.78 18.92 6.26
N SER A 266 17.18 18.74 7.45
CA SER A 266 17.92 18.31 8.65
C SER A 266 18.28 16.81 8.62
N LEU A 267 17.60 16.00 7.81
CA LEU A 267 17.85 14.56 7.78
C LEU A 267 19.26 14.21 7.27
N PRO A 268 19.92 13.19 7.86
CA PRO A 268 19.38 12.24 8.82
C PRO A 268 19.51 12.66 10.29
N ASN A 269 20.11 13.83 10.57
CA ASN A 269 20.37 14.32 11.93
C ASN A 269 19.35 15.41 12.28
N THR A 270 18.21 14.99 12.82
CA THR A 270 17.03 15.83 13.06
C THR A 270 17.33 17.09 13.86
N ASP A 271 16.82 18.23 13.39
CA ASP A 271 16.71 19.45 14.20
C ASP A 271 15.79 19.19 15.41
N VAL A 272 16.08 19.81 16.56
CA VAL A 272 15.30 19.65 17.80
C VAL A 272 13.83 20.06 17.63
N ASN A 273 13.52 20.92 16.65
CA ASN A 273 12.16 21.35 16.37
C ASN A 273 11.40 20.42 15.41
N CYS A 274 12.08 19.40 14.86
CA CYS A 274 11.51 18.46 13.89
C CYS A 274 11.18 17.14 14.58
N GLU A 275 10.01 17.09 15.23
CA GLU A 275 9.51 15.90 15.92
C GLU A 275 8.95 14.89 14.90
N PHE A 276 9.84 14.30 14.09
CA PHE A 276 9.46 13.34 13.05
C PHE A 276 8.69 12.14 13.59
N ASN A 277 7.59 11.81 12.90
CA ASN A 277 6.66 10.71 13.19
C ASN A 277 5.89 10.86 14.51
N LYS A 278 5.87 12.07 15.08
CA LYS A 278 5.00 12.43 16.19
C LYS A 278 3.68 12.96 15.68
N THR A 279 2.61 12.22 15.94
CA THR A 279 1.24 12.59 15.55
C THR A 279 0.45 13.19 16.69
N ILE A 280 -0.75 13.68 16.40
CA ILE A 280 -1.65 14.24 17.40
C ILE A 280 -2.60 13.16 17.91
N ASP A 281 -2.54 12.93 19.23
CA ASP A 281 -3.47 12.07 19.96
C ASP A 281 -4.75 12.86 20.32
N PRO A 282 -5.91 12.50 19.72
CA PRO A 282 -7.20 13.16 19.95
C PRO A 282 -7.71 12.98 21.37
N THR A 283 -7.35 11.87 22.01
CA THR A 283 -7.87 11.53 23.34
C THR A 283 -7.32 12.50 24.38
N LYS A 284 -6.12 13.03 24.14
CA LYS A 284 -5.46 14.05 24.96
C LYS A 284 -5.99 15.46 24.70
N THR A 285 -6.25 15.81 23.44
CA THR A 285 -6.69 17.16 23.05
C THR A 285 -8.19 17.35 23.12
N GLY A 286 -8.93 16.24 23.09
CA GLY A 286 -10.37 16.21 22.96
C GLY A 286 -10.88 16.97 21.74
N LYS A 287 -10.13 17.01 20.62
CA LYS A 287 -10.55 17.54 19.30
C LYS A 287 -9.76 16.92 18.14
N SER A 288 -10.39 16.85 16.96
CA SER A 288 -9.77 16.44 15.69
C SER A 288 -10.21 17.36 14.56
N PRO A 289 -9.82 18.65 14.58
CA PRO A 289 -10.26 19.59 13.56
C PRO A 289 -9.83 19.12 12.16
N LEU A 290 -10.60 19.47 11.12
CA LEU A 290 -10.21 19.20 9.73
C LEU A 290 -8.91 19.91 9.34
N THR A 291 -8.51 20.91 10.11
CA THR A 291 -7.24 21.63 9.95
C THR A 291 -6.44 21.71 11.25
N GLY A 292 -5.12 21.58 11.19
CA GLY A 292 -4.25 21.61 12.36
C GLY A 292 -2.80 21.92 12.01
N THR A 293 -1.93 21.83 13.03
CA THR A 293 -0.48 21.99 12.83
C THR A 293 0.04 20.84 11.97
N PRO A 294 0.78 21.12 10.87
CA PRO A 294 1.40 20.10 10.05
C PRO A 294 2.20 19.08 10.86
N THR A 295 2.09 17.82 10.46
CA THR A 295 2.91 16.76 11.03
C THR A 295 4.18 16.60 10.21
N GLU A 296 5.31 16.43 10.89
CA GLU A 296 6.58 16.08 10.27
C GLU A 296 6.72 14.55 10.25
N VAL A 297 6.85 13.98 9.06
CA VAL A 297 6.92 12.54 8.83
C VAL A 297 8.14 12.23 7.97
N CYS A 298 8.83 11.15 8.30
CA CYS A 298 9.84 10.56 7.45
C CYS A 298 9.71 9.02 7.49
N GLN A 299 10.09 8.35 6.41
CA GLN A 299 10.11 6.89 6.36
C GLN A 299 11.37 6.37 7.05
N VAL A 300 11.23 5.73 8.22
CA VAL A 300 12.36 5.24 9.01
C VAL A 300 13.08 4.12 8.27
N TYR A 301 12.35 3.06 7.89
CA TYR A 301 12.92 1.93 7.16
C TYR A 301 12.47 1.96 5.70
N ALA A 302 13.30 2.51 4.81
CA ALA A 302 13.07 2.41 3.38
C ALA A 302 12.94 0.94 2.95
N GLN A 303 12.03 0.65 2.01
CA GLN A 303 11.65 -0.70 1.60
C GLN A 303 11.11 -1.60 2.75
N GLY A 304 10.81 -1.02 3.92
CA GLY A 304 10.44 -1.75 5.14
C GLY A 304 11.52 -2.73 5.57
N THR A 305 12.79 -2.36 5.45
CA THR A 305 13.94 -3.25 5.70
C THR A 305 15.01 -2.53 6.53
N ALA A 306 15.52 -3.21 7.55
CA ALA A 306 16.72 -2.87 8.30
C ALA A 306 17.92 -3.69 7.83
N GLU A 307 19.13 -3.21 8.09
CA GLU A 307 20.34 -4.01 7.89
C GLU A 307 20.33 -5.23 8.80
N GLY A 308 20.70 -6.39 8.24
CA GLY A 308 20.67 -7.67 8.95
C GLY A 308 19.31 -8.39 8.94
N ASP A 309 18.24 -7.78 8.44
CA ASP A 309 16.97 -8.49 8.20
C ASP A 309 17.19 -9.65 7.18
N ASN A 310 16.31 -10.66 7.25
CA ASN A 310 16.36 -11.79 6.34
C ASN A 310 16.32 -11.32 4.88
N GLN A 311 17.35 -11.67 4.11
CA GLN A 311 17.50 -11.29 2.69
C GLN A 311 17.36 -9.78 2.43
N ALA A 312 17.81 -8.93 3.37
CA ALA A 312 17.66 -7.47 3.29
C ALA A 312 18.09 -6.87 1.93
N GLU A 313 19.23 -7.30 1.39
CA GLU A 313 19.73 -6.82 0.09
C GLU A 313 18.78 -7.16 -1.07
N HIS A 314 18.33 -8.42 -1.15
CA HIS A 314 17.39 -8.90 -2.17
C HIS A 314 16.04 -8.19 -2.04
N ASN A 315 15.56 -8.01 -0.82
CA ASN A 315 14.32 -7.30 -0.54
C ASN A 315 14.33 -5.88 -1.12
N ARG A 316 15.38 -5.12 -0.77
CA ARG A 316 15.57 -3.75 -1.27
C ARG A 316 15.68 -3.74 -2.79
N ALA A 317 16.55 -4.58 -3.35
CA ALA A 317 16.84 -4.59 -4.77
C ALA A 317 15.61 -4.97 -5.62
N ASN A 318 14.80 -5.92 -5.16
CA ASN A 318 13.56 -6.32 -5.82
C ASN A 318 12.54 -5.18 -5.86
N ILE A 319 12.25 -4.55 -4.70
CA ILE A 319 11.28 -3.45 -4.63
C ILE A 319 11.75 -2.26 -5.47
N ILE A 320 13.02 -1.87 -5.36
CA ILE A 320 13.59 -0.75 -6.12
C ILE A 320 13.51 -1.01 -7.62
N SER A 321 14.02 -2.14 -8.09
CA SER A 321 14.07 -2.47 -9.52
C SER A 321 12.67 -2.58 -10.13
N LEU A 322 11.71 -3.18 -9.41
CA LEU A 322 10.34 -3.33 -9.88
C LEU A 322 9.61 -1.98 -9.94
N ASN A 323 9.75 -1.15 -8.91
CA ASN A 323 9.21 0.21 -8.88
C ASN A 323 9.74 1.06 -10.04
N GLU A 324 11.05 1.03 -10.30
CA GLU A 324 11.66 1.81 -11.38
C GLU A 324 11.17 1.39 -12.76
N GLN A 325 11.06 0.08 -13.02
CA GLN A 325 10.58 -0.44 -14.29
C GLN A 325 9.12 -0.03 -14.54
N LEU A 326 8.24 -0.25 -13.57
CA LEU A 326 6.82 0.10 -13.70
C LEU A 326 6.63 1.62 -13.78
N ASN A 327 7.43 2.42 -13.06
CA ASN A 327 7.38 3.87 -13.18
C ASN A 327 7.69 4.35 -14.61
N LYS A 328 8.68 3.74 -15.27
CA LYS A 328 9.01 4.04 -16.68
C LYS A 328 7.86 3.66 -17.62
N VAL A 329 7.15 2.56 -17.33
CA VAL A 329 5.95 2.15 -18.08
C VAL A 329 4.84 3.19 -17.92
N PHE A 330 4.44 3.50 -16.68
CA PHE A 330 3.34 4.44 -16.42
C PHE A 330 3.59 5.83 -17.00
N LYS A 331 4.83 6.34 -16.94
CA LYS A 331 5.20 7.63 -17.52
C LYS A 331 5.01 7.70 -19.04
N ARG A 332 5.13 6.56 -19.74
CA ARG A 332 5.00 6.48 -21.21
C ARG A 332 3.57 6.27 -21.67
N MET A 333 2.63 6.04 -20.75
CA MET A 333 1.22 5.88 -21.10
C MET A 333 0.61 7.17 -21.65
N PRO A 334 -0.43 7.07 -22.50
CA PRO A 334 -1.24 8.22 -22.87
C PRO A 334 -1.84 8.94 -21.65
N THR A 335 -2.03 10.25 -21.73
CA THR A 335 -2.56 11.08 -20.64
C THR A 335 -3.95 10.67 -20.19
N TYR A 336 -4.76 10.11 -21.09
CA TYR A 336 -6.11 9.60 -20.80
C TYR A 336 -6.12 8.20 -20.17
N ASN A 337 -4.98 7.50 -20.10
CA ASN A 337 -4.94 6.19 -19.48
C ASN A 337 -4.99 6.36 -17.96
N SER A 338 -5.99 5.74 -17.33
CA SER A 338 -6.25 5.86 -15.89
C SER A 338 -5.06 5.40 -15.03
N LEU A 339 -4.24 4.44 -15.50
CA LEU A 339 -3.07 3.93 -14.79
C LEU A 339 -1.84 4.84 -14.89
N ARG A 340 -1.83 5.87 -15.76
CA ARG A 340 -0.69 6.79 -15.88
C ARG A 340 -0.33 7.44 -14.54
N VAL A 341 -1.32 7.70 -13.71
CA VAL A 341 -1.16 8.30 -12.38
C VAL A 341 -0.28 7.45 -11.45
N LEU A 342 -0.18 6.13 -11.68
CA LEU A 342 0.69 5.24 -10.91
C LEU A 342 2.18 5.56 -11.05
N ALA A 343 2.58 6.41 -12.01
CA ALA A 343 3.92 7.02 -12.03
C ALA A 343 4.25 7.90 -10.81
N LYS A 344 3.24 8.18 -9.97
CA LYS A 344 3.34 8.93 -8.72
C LYS A 344 3.28 8.06 -7.48
N TYR A 345 3.07 6.75 -7.62
CA TYR A 345 3.01 5.80 -6.53
C TYR A 345 4.19 4.82 -6.59
N LYS A 346 4.53 4.23 -5.44
CA LYS A 346 5.56 3.19 -5.31
C LYS A 346 5.09 2.13 -4.34
N LEU A 347 5.53 0.89 -4.55
CA LEU A 347 5.48 -0.14 -3.51
C LEU A 347 6.50 0.26 -2.43
N VAL A 348 6.02 0.42 -1.19
CA VAL A 348 6.88 0.63 -0.03
C VAL A 348 7.44 -0.71 0.43
N GLY A 349 6.63 -1.75 0.45
CA GLY A 349 7.06 -3.09 0.84
C GLY A 349 5.90 -4.06 0.90
N GLY A 350 6.22 -5.30 1.26
CA GLY A 350 5.23 -6.34 1.48
C GLY A 350 5.74 -7.40 2.44
N LEU A 351 4.82 -8.06 3.13
CA LEU A 351 5.09 -8.95 4.26
C LEU A 351 4.21 -10.21 4.14
N TRP A 352 4.79 -11.37 4.42
CA TRP A 352 4.12 -12.68 4.41
C TRP A 352 4.90 -13.68 5.28
N LEU A 353 4.41 -14.91 5.41
CA LEU A 353 5.09 -15.97 6.16
C LEU A 353 5.79 -16.97 5.24
N ASN A 354 6.91 -17.49 5.72
CA ASN A 354 7.64 -18.59 5.08
C ASN A 354 6.93 -19.93 5.27
N ASN A 355 6.39 -20.16 6.48
CA ASN A 355 5.61 -21.34 6.80
C ASN A 355 4.30 -20.91 7.44
N VAL A 356 3.21 -21.08 6.69
CA VAL A 356 1.85 -20.71 7.09
C VAL A 356 1.27 -21.62 8.18
N SER A 357 1.96 -22.70 8.56
CA SER A 357 1.60 -23.52 9.72
C SER A 357 2.17 -22.97 11.04
N GLN A 358 3.03 -21.96 10.98
CA GLN A 358 3.68 -21.37 12.16
C GLN A 358 3.13 -19.98 12.45
N SER A 359 3.22 -19.56 13.71
CA SER A 359 2.73 -18.24 14.12
C SER A 359 3.53 -17.11 13.49
N SER A 360 2.85 -16.01 13.14
CA SER A 360 3.49 -14.78 12.71
C SER A 360 4.23 -14.05 13.85
N LYS A 361 3.99 -14.43 15.11
CA LYS A 361 4.76 -13.92 16.26
C LYS A 361 6.24 -14.33 16.19
N ASN A 362 6.55 -15.43 15.50
CA ASN A 362 7.92 -15.79 15.20
C ASN A 362 8.44 -14.90 14.06
N ARG A 363 9.22 -13.87 14.38
CA ARG A 363 9.79 -12.97 13.36
C ARG A 363 10.68 -13.69 12.35
N ASP A 364 11.34 -14.79 12.73
CA ASP A 364 12.14 -15.61 11.81
C ASP A 364 11.28 -16.34 10.77
N ASN A 365 9.97 -16.45 11.00
CA ASN A 365 9.01 -16.98 10.04
C ASN A 365 8.50 -15.90 9.06
N GLN A 366 8.74 -14.61 9.32
CA GLN A 366 8.30 -13.53 8.44
C GLN A 366 9.29 -13.35 7.27
N ARG A 367 8.79 -12.92 6.12
CA ARG A 367 9.57 -12.68 4.90
C ARG A 367 9.19 -11.35 4.26
N GLY A 368 10.07 -10.83 3.43
CA GLY A 368 9.91 -9.55 2.76
C GLY A 368 10.33 -8.36 3.64
N SER A 369 9.47 -7.37 3.71
CA SER A 369 9.67 -6.10 4.42
C SER A 369 9.34 -6.23 5.91
N ILE A 370 10.21 -6.86 6.70
CA ILE A 370 9.98 -7.16 8.13
C ILE A 370 9.90 -5.89 9.02
N GLN A 371 10.32 -4.73 8.53
CA GLN A 371 10.13 -3.42 9.18
C GLN A 371 9.03 -2.58 8.52
N LEU A 372 8.09 -3.21 7.81
CA LEU A 372 7.04 -2.49 7.09
C LEU A 372 6.10 -1.76 8.04
N ALA A 373 6.23 -0.44 8.07
CA ALA A 373 5.31 0.51 8.67
C ALA A 373 5.31 1.74 7.76
N ASN A 374 4.15 2.10 7.21
CA ASN A 374 4.05 3.17 6.23
C ASN A 374 3.98 4.57 6.86
N THR A 375 4.10 5.60 6.04
CA THR A 375 4.17 7.00 6.48
C THR A 375 2.82 7.56 6.93
N THR A 376 1.70 6.98 6.50
CA THR A 376 0.36 7.57 6.71
C THR A 376 -0.60 6.74 7.57
N MET A 377 -0.49 5.41 7.62
CA MET A 377 -1.39 4.56 8.43
C MET A 377 -0.70 3.90 9.63
N GLU A 378 0.64 3.81 9.61
CA GLU A 378 1.48 3.29 10.68
C GLU A 378 2.54 4.32 11.12
N THR A 379 2.26 5.62 11.00
CA THR A 379 3.22 6.71 11.28
C THR A 379 3.92 6.51 12.62
N ASN A 380 3.18 6.22 13.68
CA ASN A 380 3.72 6.02 15.03
C ASN A 380 4.31 4.63 15.29
N ALA A 381 4.08 3.67 14.39
CA ALA A 381 4.56 2.30 14.49
C ALA A 381 5.93 2.08 13.80
N GLN A 382 6.45 3.12 13.11
CA GLN A 382 7.73 3.05 12.41
C GLN A 382 8.94 2.73 13.31
N GLN A 383 8.81 2.89 14.62
CA GLN A 383 9.82 2.53 15.64
C GLN A 383 9.18 1.83 16.85
N GLY A 384 8.25 0.90 16.59
CA GLY A 384 7.52 0.13 17.59
C GLY A 384 6.23 0.83 18.05
N PHE A 385 5.53 0.27 19.03
CA PHE A 385 4.22 0.80 19.47
C PHE A 385 4.28 2.05 20.37
N GLY A 386 5.48 2.57 20.65
CA GLY A 386 5.71 3.59 21.66
C GLY A 386 5.60 5.04 21.19
N GLU A 387 5.13 5.30 19.97
CA GLU A 387 5.09 6.65 19.38
C GLU A 387 6.48 7.32 19.40
N VAL A 388 7.52 6.55 19.06
CA VAL A 388 8.91 6.98 19.17
C VAL A 388 9.27 7.95 18.04
N VAL A 389 9.68 9.16 18.42
CA VAL A 389 10.19 10.17 17.50
C VAL A 389 11.53 9.74 16.92
N TYR A 390 11.73 9.93 15.62
CA TYR A 390 13.04 9.70 15.00
C TYR A 390 14.04 10.77 15.46
N THR A 391 15.19 10.33 15.99
CA THR A 391 16.24 11.22 16.54
C THR A 391 17.61 11.04 15.89
N GLY A 392 17.67 10.24 14.82
CA GLY A 392 18.91 9.96 14.09
C GLY A 392 19.16 8.46 13.86
N PRO A 393 20.12 8.12 12.97
CA PRO A 393 20.33 6.76 12.49
C PRO A 393 20.95 5.82 13.53
N ASN A 394 21.51 6.37 14.61
CA ASN A 394 22.13 5.58 15.69
C ASN A 394 21.14 5.17 16.79
N ASN A 395 19.91 5.69 16.77
CA ASN A 395 18.89 5.49 17.82
C ASN A 395 17.63 4.81 17.26
N LEU A 396 17.82 3.84 16.36
CA LEU A 396 16.72 3.14 15.71
C LEU A 396 16.16 2.02 16.58
N GLN A 397 14.83 1.87 16.54
CA GLN A 397 14.10 0.74 17.12
C GLN A 397 13.38 -0.01 16.01
N PRO A 398 13.21 -1.34 16.08
CA PRO A 398 12.45 -2.09 15.09
C PRO A 398 11.04 -1.52 14.92
N ALA A 399 10.53 -1.50 13.69
CA ALA A 399 9.14 -1.13 13.43
C ALA A 399 8.19 -2.21 13.96
N ALA A 400 6.99 -1.79 14.36
CA ALA A 400 5.85 -2.68 14.56
C ALA A 400 5.14 -2.87 13.22
N ASN A 401 5.34 -4.04 12.61
CA ASN A 401 4.79 -4.35 11.30
C ASN A 401 3.37 -4.93 11.39
N CYS A 402 2.76 -5.24 10.24
CA CYS A 402 1.39 -5.74 10.14
C CYS A 402 1.14 -6.93 11.07
N PHE A 403 2.05 -7.92 11.15
CA PHE A 403 1.89 -9.09 12.01
C PHE A 403 2.10 -8.81 13.50
N ASN A 404 2.71 -7.69 13.88
CA ASN A 404 2.72 -7.25 15.27
C ASN A 404 1.33 -6.78 15.73
N CYS A 405 0.54 -6.19 14.82
CA CYS A 405 -0.85 -5.79 15.08
C CYS A 405 -1.86 -6.92 14.81
N HIS A 406 -1.62 -7.71 13.76
CA HIS A 406 -2.52 -8.72 13.20
C HIS A 406 -1.90 -10.12 13.36
N GLY A 407 -1.94 -10.64 14.58
CA GLY A 407 -1.35 -11.93 14.91
C GLY A 407 -2.01 -13.09 14.15
N TYR A 408 -1.19 -13.98 13.60
CA TYR A 408 -1.62 -15.21 12.95
C TYR A 408 -1.03 -16.41 13.70
N SER A 409 -1.85 -17.44 13.93
CA SER A 409 -1.48 -18.61 14.75
C SER A 409 -1.49 -19.94 13.97
N GLY A 410 -1.80 -19.93 12.67
CA GLY A 410 -1.89 -21.14 11.86
C GLY A 410 -3.27 -21.31 11.22
N PRO A 411 -3.39 -22.17 10.19
CA PRO A 411 -4.36 -21.96 9.11
C PRO A 411 -5.81 -22.17 9.51
N THR A 412 -6.04 -22.72 10.70
CA THR A 412 -7.38 -22.94 11.26
C THR A 412 -7.98 -21.69 11.90
N GLU A 413 -7.21 -20.61 12.09
CA GLU A 413 -7.67 -19.37 12.72
C GLU A 413 -7.24 -18.10 11.95
N ASN A 414 -7.34 -18.09 10.63
CA ASN A 414 -6.92 -16.92 9.84
C ASN A 414 -7.89 -15.74 9.89
N ALA A 415 -9.15 -15.93 10.30
CA ALA A 415 -10.12 -14.84 10.38
C ALA A 415 -9.74 -13.77 11.43
N LYS A 416 -9.00 -14.16 12.48
CA LYS A 416 -8.53 -13.24 13.54
C LYS A 416 -7.50 -12.22 13.06
N VAL A 417 -6.94 -12.44 11.88
CA VAL A 417 -6.03 -11.50 11.23
C VAL A 417 -6.81 -10.26 10.75
N SER A 418 -8.09 -10.38 10.43
CA SER A 418 -8.98 -9.26 10.15
C SER A 418 -9.60 -8.72 11.44
N HIS A 419 -9.40 -7.44 11.74
CA HIS A 419 -10.12 -6.78 12.85
C HIS A 419 -11.49 -6.23 12.44
N ILE A 420 -11.81 -6.18 11.13
CA ILE A 420 -13.12 -5.71 10.66
C ILE A 420 -14.13 -6.86 10.51
N PHE A 421 -13.67 -8.09 10.24
CA PHE A 421 -14.55 -9.21 9.89
C PHE A 421 -15.61 -9.50 10.95
N SER A 422 -15.27 -9.43 12.24
CA SER A 422 -16.25 -9.63 13.32
C SER A 422 -17.34 -8.56 13.38
N SER A 423 -17.14 -7.43 12.71
CA SER A 423 -17.89 -6.19 12.85
C SER A 423 -18.60 -5.75 11.57
N ILE A 424 -18.34 -6.38 10.41
CA ILE A 424 -18.94 -5.97 9.11
C ILE A 424 -20.47 -6.10 9.05
N HIS A 425 -21.07 -6.89 9.94
CA HIS A 425 -22.52 -7.04 10.03
C HIS A 425 -23.19 -6.04 10.99
N GLY A 426 -22.41 -5.17 11.64
CA GLY A 426 -22.88 -4.29 12.71
C GLY A 426 -23.08 -5.03 14.04
N SER A 427 -23.44 -4.28 15.08
CA SER A 427 -23.88 -4.83 16.35
C SER A 427 -25.22 -5.55 16.16
N SER A 428 -25.24 -6.86 16.45
CA SER A 428 -26.47 -7.64 16.52
C SER A 428 -27.30 -7.14 17.72
N ASN A 429 -28.42 -6.46 17.47
CA ASN A 429 -29.45 -6.26 18.49
C ASN A 429 -30.13 -7.58 18.87
#